data_AF-A0A523WI73-F1
#
_entry.id   AF-A0A523WI73-F1
#
_cell.length_a   1.000
_cell.length_b   1.000
_cell.length_c   1.000
_cell.angle_alpha   90.00
_cell.angle_beta   90.00
_cell.angle_gamma   90.00
#
_symmetry.space_group_name_H-M   'P 1'
#
loop_
_entity.id
_entity.type
_entity.pdbx_description
1 polymer ?
#
loop_
_entity_poly.entity_id
_entity_poly.type
_entity_poly.pdbx_seq_one_letter_code
_entity_poly.pdbx_strand_id
1 'polypeptide(L)'
;MALAFYIAFIPHQSYPYPVHVDEWVHLAFSKGMVQAGSTTFVDPFFGQTTRALSSNLEAGFHLFWAIFHQISGISWMTIFRYFPGIIFIITVLSVYVLGQRQGYGWEAALFACLIPTTIGIMGPAFLVPVVLGLLFISLALFVAFNFRSGWSYLVLFVFTSFLLSIHAPSAIGVVIVLVPYILLNLKGNFKHSLGITLAVVIPFLAPFPWIFSMLLPTAKSLLIPQPLPEYIDFPRIIKTYGYLPILLCLLGTFLLAIRGGKKDYSLILGLLALLVMVVTFFTFHYGLHIMYTRGLMYMMLMVSIIA
;
A
#
# COMPACT_ATOMS: atom_id res chain seq x y z
N MET A 1 -5.55 -14.43 -12.41
CA MET A 1 -4.24 -13.97 -12.95
C MET A 1 -4.38 -13.23 -14.27
N ALA A 2 -4.84 -13.89 -15.36
CA ALA A 2 -5.04 -13.20 -16.65
C ALA A 2 -5.98 -11.99 -16.55
N LEU A 3 -7.09 -12.12 -15.81
CA LEU A 3 -8.02 -11.01 -15.54
C LEU A 3 -7.34 -9.82 -14.85
N ALA A 4 -6.54 -10.08 -13.80
CA ALA A 4 -5.81 -9.04 -13.07
C ALA A 4 -4.89 -8.26 -14.01
N PHE A 5 -4.06 -8.98 -14.77
CA PHE A 5 -3.18 -8.35 -15.75
C PHE A 5 -3.96 -7.53 -16.76
N TYR A 6 -5.00 -8.12 -17.36
CA TYR A 6 -5.77 -7.47 -18.39
C TYR A 6 -6.38 -6.16 -17.90
N ILE A 7 -7.04 -6.16 -16.74
CA ILE A 7 -7.67 -4.97 -16.16
C ILE A 7 -6.63 -3.86 -15.91
N ALA A 8 -5.51 -4.18 -15.27
CA ALA A 8 -4.45 -3.20 -15.04
C ALA A 8 -3.77 -2.73 -16.34
N PHE A 9 -3.82 -3.53 -17.41
CA PHE A 9 -3.22 -3.22 -18.70
C PHE A 9 -4.16 -2.44 -19.64
N ILE A 10 -5.46 -2.30 -19.32
CA ILE A 10 -6.44 -1.58 -20.16
C ILE A 10 -5.91 -0.21 -20.62
N PRO A 11 -5.37 0.66 -19.74
CA PRO A 11 -4.88 1.97 -20.15
C PRO A 11 -3.72 1.92 -21.15
N HIS A 12 -3.00 0.79 -21.24
CA HIS A 12 -1.81 0.62 -22.06
C HIS A 12 -2.01 -0.21 -23.34
N GLN A 13 -3.26 -0.62 -23.64
CA GLN A 13 -3.56 -1.42 -24.83
C GLN A 13 -3.21 -0.66 -26.12
N SER A 14 -3.66 0.59 -26.23
CA SER A 14 -3.43 1.48 -27.38
C SER A 14 -2.47 2.64 -27.07
N TYR A 15 -1.94 2.72 -25.85
CA TYR A 15 -1.07 3.81 -25.42
C TYR A 15 0.21 3.29 -24.75
N PRO A 16 1.39 3.43 -25.39
CA PRO A 16 2.61 2.78 -24.93
C PRO A 16 3.35 3.53 -23.82
N TYR A 17 2.89 4.72 -23.42
CA TYR A 17 3.56 5.60 -22.48
C TYR A 17 2.89 5.57 -21.09
N PRO A 18 3.57 6.06 -20.03
CA PRO A 18 2.94 6.30 -18.73
C PRO A 18 1.67 7.16 -18.87
N VAL A 19 0.61 6.74 -18.20
CA VAL A 19 -0.75 7.30 -18.35
C VAL A 19 -1.07 8.35 -17.30
N HIS A 20 -0.36 8.32 -16.16
CA HIS A 20 -0.52 9.28 -15.07
C HIS A 20 0.73 10.15 -14.89
N VAL A 21 0.55 11.41 -14.49
CA VAL A 21 1.66 12.36 -14.30
C VAL A 21 2.68 11.88 -13.27
N ASP A 22 2.22 11.30 -12.15
CA ASP A 22 3.10 10.73 -11.13
C ASP A 22 4.05 9.67 -11.68
N GLU A 23 3.61 8.85 -12.65
CA GLU A 23 4.47 7.85 -13.28
C GLU A 23 5.62 8.50 -14.05
N TRP A 24 5.36 9.61 -14.74
CA TRP A 24 6.39 10.41 -15.40
C TRP A 24 7.38 11.00 -14.41
N VAL A 25 6.90 11.49 -13.26
CA VAL A 25 7.74 11.99 -12.18
C VAL A 25 8.66 10.89 -11.65
N HIS A 26 8.10 9.71 -11.36
CA HIS A 26 8.89 8.58 -10.87
C HIS A 26 9.93 8.12 -11.89
N LEU A 27 9.54 8.02 -13.17
CA LEU A 27 10.45 7.67 -14.26
C LEU A 27 11.60 8.68 -14.34
N ALA A 28 11.30 9.97 -14.37
CA ALA A 28 12.28 11.03 -14.50
C ALA A 28 13.26 11.03 -13.31
N PHE A 29 12.78 10.81 -12.09
CA PHE A 29 13.62 10.74 -10.89
C PHE A 29 14.50 9.49 -10.89
N SER A 30 13.97 8.32 -11.25
CA SER A 30 14.78 7.11 -11.44
C SER A 30 15.87 7.31 -12.49
N LYS A 31 15.54 7.93 -13.62
CA LYS A 31 16.52 8.25 -14.67
C LYS A 31 17.57 9.25 -14.21
N GLY A 32 17.17 10.27 -13.45
CA GLY A 32 18.08 11.24 -12.84
C GLY A 32 19.10 10.59 -11.91
N MET A 33 18.66 9.64 -11.07
CA MET A 33 19.56 8.85 -10.22
C MET A 33 20.56 8.03 -11.03
N VAL A 34 20.11 7.38 -12.11
CA VAL A 34 20.98 6.59 -13.01
C VAL A 34 22.02 7.49 -13.67
N GLN A 35 21.62 8.65 -14.18
CA GLN A 35 22.51 9.60 -14.84
C GLN A 35 23.54 10.21 -13.89
N ALA A 36 23.14 10.50 -12.66
CA ALA A 36 24.03 11.03 -11.63
C ALA A 36 24.93 9.95 -10.99
N GLY A 37 24.60 8.66 -11.15
CA GLY A 37 25.25 7.58 -10.41
C GLY A 37 25.07 7.70 -8.89
N SER A 38 24.01 8.38 -8.43
CA SER A 38 23.82 8.79 -7.04
C SER A 38 22.34 8.94 -6.70
N THR A 39 21.99 8.74 -5.42
CA THR A 39 20.67 9.09 -4.88
C THR A 39 20.46 10.59 -4.74
N THR A 40 21.52 11.37 -4.95
CA THR A 40 21.50 12.83 -5.02
C THR A 40 21.68 13.25 -6.48
N PHE A 41 20.69 13.91 -7.05
CA PHE A 41 20.63 14.27 -8.47
C PHE A 41 19.95 15.62 -8.68
N VAL A 42 20.22 16.27 -9.82
CA VAL A 42 19.55 17.51 -10.21
C VAL A 42 18.10 17.18 -10.58
N ASP A 43 17.14 17.93 -10.02
CA ASP A 43 15.72 17.77 -10.31
C ASP A 43 15.49 17.94 -11.83
N PRO A 44 15.03 16.89 -12.53
CA PRO A 44 14.93 16.90 -13.98
C PRO A 44 13.86 17.86 -14.52
N PHE A 45 12.95 18.36 -13.67
CA PHE A 45 11.89 19.28 -14.09
C PHE A 45 12.28 20.75 -13.91
N PHE A 46 13.11 21.06 -12.91
CA PHE A 46 13.49 22.44 -12.59
C PHE A 46 14.94 22.77 -12.94
N GLY A 47 15.83 21.77 -13.06
CA GLY A 47 17.23 21.92 -13.48
C GLY A 47 18.16 22.68 -12.53
N GLN A 48 17.61 23.34 -11.51
CA GLN A 48 18.35 24.23 -10.59
C GLN A 48 18.41 23.69 -9.16
N THR A 49 17.49 22.79 -8.80
CA THR A 49 17.39 22.25 -7.45
C THR A 49 17.97 20.84 -7.41
N THR A 50 18.69 20.53 -6.33
CA THR A 50 19.18 19.17 -6.10
C THR A 50 18.20 18.42 -5.22
N ARG A 51 17.79 17.22 -5.66
CA ARG A 51 17.07 16.25 -4.85
C ARG A 51 18.06 15.36 -4.14
N ALA A 52 17.88 15.18 -2.84
CA ALA A 52 18.64 14.25 -2.02
C ALA A 52 17.66 13.31 -1.28
N LEU A 53 18.18 12.32 -0.56
CA LEU A 53 17.38 11.39 0.23
C LEU A 53 16.39 12.09 1.18
N SER A 54 16.77 13.21 1.77
CA SER A 54 15.92 13.97 2.69
C SER A 54 14.76 14.73 2.01
N SER A 55 14.87 15.02 0.72
CA SER A 55 13.87 15.77 -0.07
C SER A 55 13.14 14.93 -1.11
N ASN A 56 13.45 13.62 -1.16
CA ASN A 56 12.81 12.62 -2.01
C ASN A 56 12.21 11.53 -1.13
N LEU A 57 10.96 11.73 -0.71
CA LEU A 57 10.25 10.85 0.24
C LEU A 57 10.02 9.43 -0.28
N GLU A 58 10.20 9.21 -1.58
CA GLU A 58 10.03 7.92 -2.26
C GLU A 58 11.33 7.49 -2.94
N ALA A 59 12.48 7.95 -2.42
CA ALA A 59 13.80 7.63 -2.96
C ALA A 59 14.03 6.12 -3.12
N GLY A 60 13.49 5.30 -2.22
CA GLY A 60 13.57 3.84 -2.33
C GLY A 60 12.87 3.29 -3.57
N PHE A 61 11.72 3.86 -3.96
CA PHE A 61 11.01 3.46 -5.17
C PHE A 61 11.83 3.79 -6.41
N HIS A 62 12.34 5.02 -6.46
CA HIS A 62 13.16 5.49 -7.57
C HIS A 62 14.43 4.67 -7.74
N LEU A 63 15.12 4.38 -6.63
CA LEU A 63 16.33 3.58 -6.59
C LEU A 63 16.06 2.13 -7.00
N PHE A 64 14.97 1.53 -6.52
CA PHE A 64 14.57 0.17 -6.89
C PHE A 64 14.42 0.02 -8.41
N TRP A 65 13.67 0.92 -9.05
CA TRP A 65 13.48 0.88 -10.49
C TRP A 65 14.73 1.27 -11.29
N ALA A 66 15.55 2.19 -10.78
CA ALA A 66 16.86 2.52 -11.35
C ALA A 66 17.76 1.29 -11.43
N ILE A 67 17.92 0.57 -10.32
CA ILE A 67 18.71 -0.66 -10.25
C ILE A 67 18.10 -1.73 -11.15
N PHE A 68 16.78 -1.92 -11.09
CA PHE A 68 16.10 -2.90 -11.93
C PHE A 68 16.32 -2.63 -13.42
N HIS A 69 16.20 -1.38 -13.86
CA HIS A 69 16.48 -0.98 -15.24
C HIS A 69 17.93 -1.26 -15.64
N GLN A 70 18.91 -0.87 -14.80
CA GLN A 70 20.34 -1.08 -15.09
C GLN A 70 20.71 -2.56 -15.19
N ILE A 71 20.18 -3.41 -14.32
CA ILE A 71 20.49 -4.85 -14.30
C ILE A 71 19.77 -5.58 -15.44
N SER A 72 18.49 -5.29 -15.67
CA SER A 72 17.67 -6.02 -16.64
C SER A 72 17.87 -5.57 -18.08
N GLY A 73 18.30 -4.33 -18.30
CA GLY A 73 18.36 -3.70 -19.62
C GLY A 73 16.97 -3.42 -20.24
N ILE A 74 15.87 -3.63 -19.51
CA ILE A 74 14.51 -3.39 -20.00
C ILE A 74 14.28 -1.88 -20.12
N SER A 75 13.74 -1.43 -21.25
CA SER A 75 13.47 -0.01 -21.48
C SER A 75 12.48 0.57 -20.45
N TRP A 76 12.64 1.85 -20.11
CA TRP A 76 11.73 2.54 -19.20
C TRP A 76 10.27 2.46 -19.64
N MET A 77 10.01 2.63 -20.94
CA MET A 77 8.65 2.54 -21.49
C MET A 77 8.07 1.14 -21.30
N THR A 78 8.86 0.10 -21.50
CA THR A 78 8.44 -1.29 -21.24
C THR A 78 8.16 -1.52 -19.75
N ILE A 79 8.99 -0.98 -18.85
CA ILE A 79 8.80 -1.10 -17.40
C ILE A 79 7.45 -0.50 -17.01
N PHE A 80 7.24 0.79 -17.30
CA PHE A 80 6.03 1.51 -16.90
C PHE A 80 4.77 0.99 -17.60
N ARG A 81 4.90 0.42 -18.80
CA ARG A 81 3.77 -0.17 -19.53
C ARG A 81 3.29 -1.50 -18.95
N TYR A 82 4.19 -2.39 -18.55
CA TYR A 82 3.85 -3.79 -18.23
C TYR A 82 3.92 -4.12 -16.74
N PHE A 83 4.78 -3.46 -15.96
CA PHE A 83 4.92 -3.77 -14.54
C PHE A 83 3.71 -3.46 -13.66
N PRO A 84 2.83 -2.47 -13.95
CA PRO A 84 1.58 -2.33 -13.21
C PRO A 84 0.78 -3.65 -13.21
N GLY A 85 0.59 -4.23 -14.41
CA GLY A 85 -0.09 -5.51 -14.58
C GLY A 85 0.64 -6.67 -13.89
N ILE A 86 1.96 -6.75 -13.99
CA ILE A 86 2.75 -7.82 -13.34
C ILE A 86 2.63 -7.74 -11.81
N ILE A 87 2.80 -6.55 -11.23
CA ILE A 87 2.67 -6.34 -9.78
C ILE A 87 1.24 -6.67 -9.33
N PHE A 88 0.24 -6.32 -10.12
CA PHE A 88 -1.14 -6.61 -9.79
C PHE A 88 -1.49 -8.11 -9.86
N ILE A 89 -0.93 -8.87 -10.81
CA ILE A 89 -1.01 -10.34 -10.80
C ILE A 89 -0.51 -10.87 -9.46
N ILE A 90 0.67 -10.43 -9.02
CA ILE A 90 1.29 -10.92 -7.79
C ILE A 90 0.45 -10.50 -6.56
N THR A 91 -0.13 -9.30 -6.58
CA THR A 91 -1.03 -8.80 -5.53
C THR A 91 -2.31 -9.65 -5.44
N VAL A 92 -2.92 -9.99 -6.56
CA VAL A 92 -4.11 -10.86 -6.57
C VAL A 92 -3.75 -12.27 -6.13
N LEU A 93 -2.55 -12.75 -6.48
CA LEU A 93 -2.05 -14.05 -6.01
C LEU A 93 -1.80 -14.07 -4.50
N SER A 94 -1.24 -13.00 -3.92
CA SER A 94 -1.06 -12.92 -2.47
C SER A 94 -2.39 -12.87 -1.73
N VAL A 95 -3.39 -12.16 -2.27
CA VAL A 95 -4.77 -12.19 -1.75
C VAL A 95 -5.38 -13.59 -1.85
N TYR A 96 -5.25 -14.26 -3.00
CA TYR A 96 -5.70 -15.65 -3.18
C TYR A 96 -5.08 -16.56 -2.11
N VAL A 97 -3.76 -16.53 -1.95
CA VAL A 97 -3.04 -17.41 -1.00
C VAL A 97 -3.46 -17.13 0.45
N LEU A 98 -3.70 -15.87 0.80
CA LEU A 98 -4.23 -15.48 2.11
C LEU A 98 -5.64 -16.07 2.35
N GLY A 99 -6.56 -15.88 1.41
CA GLY A 99 -7.95 -16.34 1.52
C GLY A 99 -8.13 -17.84 1.34
N GLN A 100 -7.29 -18.50 0.53
CA GLN A 100 -7.39 -19.93 0.22
C GLN A 100 -7.22 -20.80 1.47
N ARG A 101 -6.39 -20.37 2.42
CA ARG A 101 -6.23 -21.05 3.72
C ARG A 101 -7.46 -20.95 4.62
N GLN A 102 -8.39 -20.07 4.28
CA GLN A 102 -9.65 -19.85 4.99
C GLN A 102 -10.87 -20.31 4.18
N GLY A 103 -10.66 -20.87 2.98
CA GLY A 103 -11.71 -21.43 2.11
C GLY A 103 -12.37 -20.45 1.13
N TYR A 104 -11.92 -19.19 1.06
CA TYR A 104 -12.53 -18.15 0.20
C TYR A 104 -11.52 -17.48 -0.75
N GLY A 105 -10.45 -18.21 -1.12
CA GLY A 105 -9.34 -17.64 -1.90
C GLY A 105 -9.74 -17.12 -3.27
N TRP A 106 -10.65 -17.82 -3.96
CA TRP A 106 -11.08 -17.46 -5.32
C TRP A 106 -11.92 -16.18 -5.34
N GLU A 107 -12.85 -16.07 -4.40
CA GLU A 107 -13.72 -14.92 -4.20
C GLU A 107 -12.87 -13.68 -3.88
N ALA A 108 -11.97 -13.80 -2.90
CA ALA A 108 -11.09 -12.70 -2.53
C ALA A 108 -10.20 -12.24 -3.69
N ALA A 109 -9.67 -13.19 -4.47
CA ALA A 109 -8.86 -12.89 -5.65
C ALA A 109 -9.68 -12.20 -6.75
N LEU A 110 -10.92 -12.63 -6.98
CA LEU A 110 -11.83 -12.01 -7.93
C LEU A 110 -12.13 -10.57 -7.53
N PHE A 111 -12.50 -10.31 -6.28
CA PHE A 111 -12.78 -8.96 -5.81
C PHE A 111 -11.55 -8.07 -5.80
N ALA A 112 -10.36 -8.63 -5.52
CA ALA A 112 -9.10 -7.89 -5.63
C ALA A 112 -8.84 -7.43 -7.07
N CYS A 113 -9.23 -8.22 -8.09
CA CYS A 113 -9.13 -7.79 -9.49
C CYS A 113 -10.00 -6.56 -9.82
N LEU A 114 -11.06 -6.32 -9.03
CA LEU A 114 -12.02 -5.24 -9.25
C LEU A 114 -11.63 -3.95 -8.53
N ILE A 115 -10.48 -3.90 -7.84
CA ILE A 115 -9.99 -2.66 -7.22
C ILE A 115 -9.82 -1.60 -8.34
N PRO A 116 -10.55 -0.48 -8.27
CA PRO A 116 -10.61 0.48 -9.36
C PRO A 116 -9.30 1.25 -9.48
N THR A 117 -9.01 1.70 -10.70
CA THR A 117 -7.96 2.71 -10.95
C THR A 117 -8.60 3.99 -11.47
N THR A 118 -8.35 5.09 -10.77
CA THR A 118 -8.70 6.45 -11.20
C THR A 118 -7.54 7.39 -10.93
N ILE A 119 -7.56 8.57 -11.54
CA ILE A 119 -6.55 9.63 -11.34
C ILE A 119 -6.42 9.99 -9.84
N GLY A 120 -7.54 10.09 -9.12
CA GLY A 120 -7.52 10.43 -7.69
C GLY A 120 -7.05 9.31 -6.77
N ILE A 121 -7.31 8.05 -7.12
CA ILE A 121 -7.00 6.88 -6.26
C ILE A 121 -5.59 6.34 -6.51
N MET A 122 -5.14 6.41 -7.76
CA MET A 122 -3.90 5.81 -8.26
C MET A 122 -3.83 4.30 -8.03
N GLY A 123 -4.79 3.60 -8.65
CA GLY A 123 -4.99 2.16 -8.53
C GLY A 123 -3.96 1.29 -9.27
N PRO A 124 -4.21 -0.03 -9.33
CA PRO A 124 -3.27 -1.03 -9.84
C PRO A 124 -2.79 -0.86 -11.28
N ALA A 125 -3.44 -0.02 -12.09
CA ALA A 125 -3.04 0.22 -13.47
C ALA A 125 -1.86 1.20 -13.61
N PHE A 126 -1.41 1.86 -12.53
CA PHE A 126 -0.28 2.80 -12.57
C PHE A 126 0.95 2.26 -11.84
N LEU A 127 2.15 2.53 -12.37
CA LEU A 127 3.40 2.18 -11.71
C LEU A 127 3.79 3.25 -10.68
N VAL A 128 3.09 3.22 -9.55
CA VAL A 128 3.30 4.14 -8.43
C VAL A 128 3.58 3.37 -7.13
N PRO A 129 4.25 3.98 -6.13
CA PRO A 129 4.66 3.29 -4.91
C PRO A 129 3.52 2.64 -4.12
N VAL A 130 2.33 3.23 -4.16
CA VAL A 130 1.17 2.74 -3.43
C VAL A 130 0.67 1.36 -3.90
N VAL A 131 0.88 1.00 -5.17
CA VAL A 131 0.48 -0.33 -5.71
C VAL A 131 1.32 -1.44 -5.09
N LEU A 132 2.61 -1.20 -4.83
CA LEU A 132 3.43 -2.12 -4.04
C LEU A 132 2.92 -2.24 -2.59
N GLY A 133 2.31 -1.18 -2.04
CA GLY A 133 1.60 -1.24 -0.76
C GLY A 133 0.53 -2.33 -0.71
N LEU A 134 -0.28 -2.47 -1.76
CA LEU A 134 -1.34 -3.49 -1.82
C LEU A 134 -0.76 -4.91 -1.76
N LEU A 135 0.32 -5.14 -2.50
CA LEU A 135 1.07 -6.40 -2.48
C LEU A 135 1.61 -6.71 -1.08
N PHE A 136 2.36 -5.78 -0.48
CA PHE A 136 3.02 -6.04 0.78
C PHE A 136 2.07 -6.07 1.98
N ILE A 137 0.92 -5.38 1.95
CA ILE A 137 -0.12 -5.51 2.98
C ILE A 137 -0.70 -6.94 3.00
N SER A 138 -1.08 -7.48 1.85
CA SER A 138 -1.61 -8.84 1.76
C SER A 138 -0.57 -9.90 2.14
N LEU A 139 0.69 -9.72 1.71
CA LEU A 139 1.79 -10.59 2.14
C LEU A 139 2.10 -10.46 3.63
N ALA A 140 2.06 -9.26 4.22
CA ALA A 140 2.29 -9.06 5.64
C ALA A 140 1.21 -9.74 6.49
N LEU A 141 -0.07 -9.62 6.11
CA LEU A 141 -1.17 -10.36 6.74
C LEU A 141 -0.95 -11.88 6.63
N PHE A 142 -0.57 -12.37 5.45
CA PHE A 142 -0.29 -13.79 5.25
C PHE A 142 0.85 -14.29 6.16
N VAL A 143 1.96 -13.56 6.23
CA VAL A 143 3.11 -13.93 7.06
C VAL A 143 2.72 -13.92 8.55
N ALA A 144 2.11 -12.83 9.01
CA ALA A 144 1.69 -12.66 10.40
C ALA A 144 0.69 -13.74 10.84
N PHE A 145 -0.26 -14.12 9.99
CA PHE A 145 -1.29 -15.09 10.36
C PHE A 145 -0.78 -16.54 10.38
N ASN A 146 0.23 -16.87 9.57
CA ASN A 146 0.54 -18.27 9.28
C ASN A 146 1.90 -18.73 9.81
N PHE A 147 2.83 -17.82 10.12
CA PHE A 147 4.16 -18.18 10.58
C PHE A 147 4.49 -17.53 11.92
N ARG A 148 5.11 -18.30 12.81
CA ARG A 148 5.44 -17.89 14.18
C ARG A 148 6.91 -18.14 14.50
N SER A 149 7.79 -17.73 13.60
CA SER A 149 9.22 -17.99 13.67
C SER A 149 10.02 -16.68 13.60
N GLY A 150 11.28 -16.71 14.05
CA GLY A 150 12.20 -15.57 13.88
C GLY A 150 12.28 -15.10 12.43
N TRP A 151 12.30 -16.04 11.48
CA TRP A 151 12.26 -15.74 10.04
C TRP A 151 11.02 -14.98 9.60
N SER A 152 9.84 -15.32 10.13
CA SER A 152 8.61 -14.58 9.81
C SER A 152 8.66 -13.12 10.28
N TYR A 153 9.28 -12.86 11.44
CA TYR A 153 9.47 -11.51 11.94
C TYR A 153 10.51 -10.74 11.13
N LEU A 154 11.59 -11.42 10.71
CA LEU A 154 12.58 -10.84 9.80
C LEU A 154 11.95 -10.46 8.46
N VAL A 155 11.09 -11.31 7.89
CA VAL A 155 10.37 -11.00 6.65
C VAL A 155 9.45 -9.79 6.83
N LEU A 156 8.68 -9.72 7.92
CA LEU A 156 7.84 -8.55 8.23
C LEU A 156 8.67 -7.28 8.42
N PHE A 157 9.83 -7.38 9.05
CA PHE A 157 10.78 -6.29 9.22
C PHE A 157 11.29 -5.79 7.87
N VAL A 158 11.67 -6.71 6.97
CA VAL A 158 12.11 -6.38 5.60
C VAL A 158 10.98 -5.74 4.81
N PHE A 159 9.76 -6.29 4.85
CA PHE A 159 8.59 -5.69 4.19
C PHE A 159 8.32 -4.28 4.69
N THR A 160 8.33 -4.08 6.00
CA THR A 160 8.04 -2.76 6.59
C THR A 160 9.16 -1.77 6.27
N SER A 161 10.43 -2.18 6.33
CA SER A 161 11.57 -1.33 5.95
C SER A 161 11.54 -0.96 4.46
N PHE A 162 11.23 -1.93 3.60
CA PHE A 162 11.08 -1.69 2.18
C PHE A 162 9.94 -0.70 1.91
N LEU A 163 8.75 -0.95 2.47
CA LEU A 163 7.62 -0.04 2.35
C LEU A 163 7.92 1.35 2.89
N LEU A 164 8.60 1.47 4.03
CA LEU A 164 8.95 2.77 4.60
C LEU A 164 9.89 3.55 3.68
N SER A 165 10.81 2.85 3.00
CA SER A 165 11.76 3.44 2.05
C SER A 165 11.11 3.85 0.72
N ILE A 166 10.12 3.08 0.24
CA ILE A 166 9.45 3.37 -1.04
C ILE A 166 8.23 4.26 -0.91
N HIS A 167 7.49 4.18 0.20
CA HIS A 167 6.20 4.84 0.44
C HIS A 167 5.76 4.68 1.92
N ALA A 168 6.15 5.63 2.77
CA ALA A 168 5.81 5.62 4.20
C ALA A 168 4.31 5.39 4.51
N PRO A 169 3.33 5.94 3.76
CA PRO A 169 1.91 5.65 3.99
C PRO A 169 1.55 4.17 3.84
N SER A 170 2.21 3.41 2.94
CA SER A 170 2.01 1.96 2.81
C SER A 170 2.49 1.22 4.05
N ALA A 171 3.64 1.62 4.61
CA ALA A 171 4.16 1.02 5.84
C ALA A 171 3.21 1.28 7.02
N ILE A 172 2.66 2.50 7.12
CA ILE A 172 1.63 2.82 8.11
C ILE A 172 0.37 1.98 7.86
N GLY A 173 -0.03 1.76 6.61
CA GLY A 173 -1.12 0.85 6.24
C GLY A 173 -0.94 -0.56 6.80
N VAL A 174 0.27 -1.14 6.68
CA VAL A 174 0.62 -2.43 7.30
C VAL A 174 0.46 -2.39 8.82
N VAL A 175 0.92 -1.33 9.49
CA VAL A 175 0.75 -1.18 10.94
C VAL A 175 -0.73 -1.15 11.31
N ILE A 176 -1.54 -0.34 10.62
CA ILE A 176 -2.98 -0.20 10.92
C ILE A 176 -3.70 -1.54 10.82
N VAL A 177 -3.44 -2.34 9.76
CA VAL A 177 -4.12 -3.63 9.60
C VAL A 177 -3.61 -4.73 10.55
N LEU A 178 -2.36 -4.64 11.02
CA LEU A 178 -1.77 -5.64 11.93
C LEU A 178 -2.02 -5.34 13.40
N VAL A 179 -2.24 -4.08 13.80
CA VAL A 179 -2.48 -3.71 15.21
C VAL A 179 -3.61 -4.54 15.84
N PRO A 180 -4.79 -4.73 15.23
CA PRO A 180 -5.82 -5.58 15.79
C PRO A 180 -5.36 -7.02 16.05
N TYR A 181 -4.59 -7.62 15.12
CA TYR A 181 -4.06 -8.97 15.29
C TYR A 181 -3.12 -9.06 16.50
N ILE A 182 -2.23 -8.08 16.63
CA ILE A 182 -1.27 -7.98 17.74
C ILE A 182 -2.03 -7.90 19.06
N LEU A 183 -3.00 -6.98 19.17
CA LEU A 183 -3.78 -6.77 20.38
C LEU A 183 -4.57 -8.01 20.80
N LEU A 184 -5.25 -8.67 19.85
CA LEU A 184 -6.00 -9.91 20.09
C LEU A 184 -5.09 -11.08 20.51
N ASN A 185 -3.80 -11.04 20.17
CA ASN A 185 -2.85 -12.09 20.55
C ASN A 185 -2.08 -11.82 21.84
N LEU A 186 -2.13 -10.62 22.44
CA LEU A 186 -1.36 -10.29 23.65
C LEU A 186 -1.56 -11.29 24.79
N LYS A 187 -2.82 -11.67 25.09
CA LYS A 187 -3.14 -12.58 26.21
C LYS A 187 -2.87 -14.07 25.92
N GLY A 188 -2.77 -14.48 24.66
CA GLY A 188 -2.64 -15.91 24.31
C GLY A 188 -1.32 -16.30 23.63
N ASN A 189 -0.64 -15.34 22.99
CA ASN A 189 0.63 -15.55 22.32
C ASN A 189 1.45 -14.26 22.33
N PHE A 190 1.89 -13.88 23.53
CA PHE A 190 2.63 -12.65 23.75
C PHE A 190 3.93 -12.60 22.92
N LYS A 191 4.70 -13.70 22.87
CA LYS A 191 5.96 -13.76 22.10
C LYS A 191 5.75 -13.45 20.62
N HIS A 192 4.68 -13.99 20.03
CA HIS A 192 4.35 -13.72 18.63
C HIS A 192 3.90 -12.28 18.41
N SER A 193 3.07 -11.76 19.31
CA SER A 193 2.61 -10.36 19.27
C SER A 193 3.80 -9.41 19.38
N LEU A 194 4.70 -9.64 20.34
CA LEU A 194 5.92 -8.87 20.52
C LEU A 194 6.83 -8.97 19.28
N GLY A 195 7.01 -10.16 18.71
CA GLY A 195 7.81 -10.37 17.50
C GLY A 195 7.29 -9.56 16.32
N ILE A 196 5.97 -9.56 16.07
CA ILE A 196 5.35 -8.73 15.04
C ILE A 196 5.52 -7.24 15.37
N THR A 197 5.22 -6.83 16.62
CA THR A 197 5.36 -5.42 17.04
C THR A 197 6.78 -4.91 16.80
N LEU A 198 7.80 -5.65 17.22
CA LEU A 198 9.20 -5.25 17.00
C LEU A 198 9.53 -5.19 15.51
N ALA A 199 9.09 -6.18 14.73
CA ALA A 199 9.31 -6.20 13.29
C ALA A 199 8.71 -4.99 12.56
N VAL A 200 7.53 -4.51 12.99
CA VAL A 200 6.89 -3.34 12.36
C VAL A 200 7.34 -2.01 12.96
N VAL A 201 7.72 -1.95 14.23
CA VAL A 201 8.09 -0.67 14.92
C VAL A 201 9.56 -0.29 14.70
N ILE A 202 10.50 -1.24 14.76
CA ILE A 202 11.95 -0.94 14.61
C ILE A 202 12.26 -0.18 13.32
N PRO A 203 11.67 -0.51 12.14
CA PRO A 203 11.91 0.25 10.91
C PRO A 203 11.57 1.74 11.03
N PHE A 204 10.58 2.12 11.83
CA PHE A 204 10.24 3.54 12.06
C PHE A 204 11.15 4.20 13.10
N LEU A 205 11.60 3.44 14.11
CA LEU A 205 12.50 3.96 15.14
C LEU A 205 13.91 4.21 14.62
N ALA A 206 14.39 3.38 13.70
CA ALA A 206 15.73 3.49 13.14
C ALA A 206 16.00 4.88 12.50
N PRO A 207 15.18 5.41 11.58
CA PRO A 207 15.41 6.75 11.02
C PRO A 207 14.93 7.87 11.94
N PHE A 208 14.18 7.59 13.01
CA PHE A 208 13.49 8.58 13.83
C PHE A 208 14.38 9.73 14.31
N PRO A 209 15.62 9.51 14.81
CA PRO A 209 16.50 10.61 15.23
C PRO A 209 16.82 11.62 14.12
N TRP A 210 16.87 11.16 12.87
CA TRP A 210 17.21 11.99 11.70
C TRP A 210 16.00 12.72 11.10
N ILE A 211 14.81 12.13 11.21
CA ILE A 211 13.58 12.66 10.58
C ILE A 211 12.62 13.31 11.59
N PHE A 212 12.97 13.35 12.88
CA PHE A 212 12.09 13.87 13.93
C PHE A 212 11.57 15.29 13.64
N SER A 213 12.44 16.17 13.12
CA SER A 213 12.08 17.54 12.77
C SER A 213 11.03 17.62 11.65
N MET A 214 11.00 16.63 10.74
CA MET A 214 9.98 16.51 9.67
C MET A 214 8.71 15.82 10.16
N LEU A 215 8.85 14.87 11.09
CA LEU A 215 7.70 14.16 11.66
C LEU A 215 6.89 15.03 12.62
N LEU A 216 7.52 15.93 13.39
CA LEU A 216 6.81 16.72 14.39
C LEU A 216 5.71 17.63 13.78
N PRO A 217 5.94 18.39 12.70
CA PRO A 217 4.86 19.11 12.01
C PRO A 217 3.77 18.17 11.49
N THR A 218 4.16 17.02 10.94
CA THR A 218 3.22 16.01 10.44
C THR A 218 2.34 15.46 11.57
N ALA A 219 2.91 15.14 12.72
CA ALA A 219 2.18 14.70 13.90
C ALA A 219 1.22 15.78 14.43
N LYS A 220 1.65 17.06 14.43
CA LYS A 220 0.76 18.19 14.79
C LYS A 220 -0.42 18.30 13.83
N SER A 221 -0.19 18.11 12.53
CA SER A 221 -1.26 18.19 11.51
C SER A 221 -2.37 17.15 11.69
N LEU A 222 -2.09 16.01 12.35
CA LEU A 222 -3.13 15.03 12.72
C LEU A 222 -4.23 15.63 13.60
N LEU A 223 -3.89 16.63 14.41
CA LEU A 223 -4.79 17.25 15.39
C LEU A 223 -5.28 18.64 14.94
N ILE A 224 -4.99 19.03 13.70
CA ILE A 224 -5.42 20.29 13.11
C ILE A 224 -6.33 19.97 11.92
N PRO A 225 -7.50 20.60 11.79
CA PRO A 225 -8.36 20.41 10.62
C PRO A 225 -7.61 20.70 9.31
N GLN A 226 -7.73 19.79 8.35
CA GLN A 226 -7.13 19.87 7.02
C GLN A 226 -8.20 20.18 5.97
N PRO A 227 -7.94 21.06 5.00
CA PRO A 227 -8.89 21.31 3.92
C PRO A 227 -9.04 20.07 3.02
N LEU A 228 -10.25 19.86 2.51
CA LEU A 228 -10.48 18.90 1.42
C LEU A 228 -10.04 19.55 0.10
N PRO A 229 -9.10 18.97 -0.67
CA PRO A 229 -8.74 19.51 -1.98
C PRO A 229 -9.94 19.59 -2.94
N GLU A 230 -10.17 20.77 -3.49
CA GLU A 230 -11.29 21.08 -4.40
C GLU A 230 -11.18 20.37 -5.76
N TYR A 231 -9.96 20.01 -6.17
CA TYR A 231 -9.66 19.43 -7.48
C TYR A 231 -9.65 17.89 -7.49
N ILE A 232 -9.86 17.26 -6.33
CA ILE A 232 -9.93 15.80 -6.21
C ILE A 232 -11.39 15.42 -5.97
N ASP A 233 -12.03 14.79 -6.97
CA ASP A 233 -13.32 14.16 -6.75
C ASP A 233 -13.15 13.04 -5.73
N PHE A 234 -13.68 13.26 -4.53
CA PHE A 234 -13.49 12.35 -3.41
C PHE A 234 -14.29 11.07 -3.66
N PRO A 235 -13.61 9.93 -3.85
CA PRO A 235 -14.29 8.71 -4.20
C PRO A 235 -15.15 8.27 -3.02
N ARG A 236 -16.46 8.33 -3.21
CA ARG A 236 -17.38 7.62 -2.33
C ARG A 236 -17.14 6.15 -2.56
N ILE A 237 -16.48 5.49 -1.62
CA ILE A 237 -16.08 4.06 -1.66
C ILE A 237 -17.12 3.19 -2.37
N ILE A 238 -18.39 3.32 -1.97
CA ILE A 238 -19.50 2.53 -2.52
C ILE A 238 -19.69 2.77 -4.03
N LYS A 239 -19.62 4.02 -4.47
CA LYS A 239 -19.73 4.38 -5.89
C LYS A 239 -18.49 3.94 -6.68
N THR A 240 -17.31 4.06 -6.08
CA THR A 240 -16.05 3.82 -6.78
C THR A 240 -15.72 2.35 -6.88
N TYR A 241 -15.89 1.58 -5.80
CA TYR A 241 -15.64 0.14 -5.81
C TYR A 241 -16.85 -0.66 -6.28
N GLY A 242 -18.06 -0.14 -6.05
CA GLY A 242 -19.31 -0.74 -6.49
C GLY A 242 -20.12 -1.35 -5.35
N TYR A 243 -21.44 -1.43 -5.54
CA TYR A 243 -22.37 -1.96 -4.53
C TYR A 243 -22.17 -3.44 -4.25
N LEU A 244 -21.79 -4.24 -5.25
CA LEU A 244 -21.64 -5.68 -5.12
C LEU A 244 -20.49 -6.08 -4.17
N PRO A 245 -19.23 -5.60 -4.34
CA PRO A 245 -18.16 -5.89 -3.38
C PRO A 245 -18.50 -5.44 -1.96
N ILE A 246 -19.20 -4.31 -1.80
CA ILE A 246 -19.59 -3.80 -0.49
C ILE A 246 -20.65 -4.69 0.17
N LEU A 247 -21.69 -5.08 -0.57
CA LEU A 247 -22.72 -5.98 -0.05
C LEU A 247 -22.12 -7.32 0.41
N LEU A 248 -21.23 -7.89 -0.41
CA LEU A 248 -20.56 -9.14 -0.08
C LEU A 248 -19.57 -8.98 1.07
N CYS A 249 -18.85 -7.85 1.18
CA CYS A 249 -18.02 -7.57 2.34
C CYS A 249 -18.82 -7.47 3.65
N LEU A 250 -20.05 -6.94 3.61
CA LEU A 250 -20.94 -6.93 4.78
C LEU A 250 -21.34 -8.35 5.18
N LEU A 251 -21.73 -9.18 4.20
CA LEU A 251 -22.02 -10.59 4.43
C LEU A 251 -20.78 -11.34 4.98
N GLY A 252 -19.62 -11.15 4.36
CA GLY A 252 -18.35 -11.74 4.77
C GLY A 252 -17.96 -11.32 6.18
N THR A 253 -18.15 -10.05 6.55
CA THR A 253 -17.95 -9.57 7.92
C THR A 253 -18.83 -10.32 8.92
N PHE A 254 -20.10 -10.51 8.58
CA PHE A 254 -21.04 -11.28 9.41
C PHE A 254 -20.61 -12.74 9.55
N LEU A 255 -20.23 -13.40 8.45
CA LEU A 255 -19.78 -14.79 8.44
C LEU A 255 -18.47 -14.98 9.22
N LEU A 256 -17.50 -14.08 9.04
CA LEU A 256 -16.23 -14.07 9.78
C LEU A 256 -16.46 -13.83 11.28
N ALA A 257 -17.42 -12.98 11.65
CA ALA A 257 -17.76 -12.75 13.06
C ALA A 257 -18.37 -14.00 13.71
N ILE A 258 -19.24 -14.73 13.00
CA ILE A 258 -19.82 -15.99 13.48
C ILE A 258 -18.75 -17.07 13.61
N ARG A 259 -17.91 -17.24 12.58
CA ARG A 259 -16.81 -18.22 12.59
C ARG A 259 -15.82 -17.92 13.71
N GLY A 260 -15.55 -16.64 13.94
CA GLY A 260 -14.75 -16.14 15.03
C GLY A 260 -13.27 -16.53 14.94
N GLY A 261 -12.54 -16.23 16.02
CA GLY A 261 -11.11 -16.47 16.08
C GLY A 261 -10.28 -15.24 15.71
N LYS A 262 -9.02 -15.26 16.12
CA LYS A 262 -8.17 -14.05 16.13
C LYS A 262 -7.85 -13.52 14.74
N LYS A 263 -7.76 -14.39 13.72
CA LYS A 263 -7.49 -13.98 12.33
C LYS A 263 -8.70 -13.25 11.75
N ASP A 264 -9.87 -13.84 11.89
CA ASP A 264 -11.13 -13.32 11.36
C ASP A 264 -11.49 -11.99 12.02
N TYR A 265 -11.46 -11.93 13.35
CA TYR A 265 -11.66 -10.67 14.07
C TYR A 265 -10.59 -9.63 13.72
N SER A 266 -9.35 -10.03 13.44
CA SER A 266 -8.33 -9.08 13.00
C SER A 266 -8.62 -8.51 11.61
N LEU A 267 -9.16 -9.29 10.67
CA LEU A 267 -9.54 -8.77 9.35
C LEU A 267 -10.66 -7.74 9.49
N ILE A 268 -11.70 -8.07 10.26
CA ILE A 268 -12.84 -7.17 10.53
C ILE A 268 -12.37 -5.89 11.21
N LEU A 269 -11.59 -6.00 12.30
CA LEU A 269 -11.10 -4.84 13.04
C LEU A 269 -10.05 -4.05 12.24
N GLY A 270 -9.28 -4.69 11.36
CA GLY A 270 -8.36 -4.03 10.44
C GLY A 270 -9.10 -3.19 9.41
N LEU A 271 -10.17 -3.75 8.80
CA LEU A 271 -11.07 -3.00 7.92
C LEU A 271 -11.73 -1.83 8.68
N LEU A 272 -12.22 -2.07 9.91
CA LEU A 272 -12.83 -1.04 10.73
C LEU A 272 -11.83 0.08 11.07
N ALA A 273 -10.58 -0.25 11.39
CA ALA A 273 -9.55 0.75 11.68
C ALA A 273 -9.26 1.63 10.46
N LEU A 274 -9.16 1.04 9.26
CA LEU A 274 -9.03 1.80 8.02
C LEU A 274 -10.27 2.66 7.75
N LEU A 275 -11.47 2.13 7.97
CA LEU A 275 -12.72 2.86 7.79
C LEU A 275 -12.81 4.06 8.74
N VAL A 276 -12.48 3.87 10.03
CA VAL A 276 -12.45 4.94 11.03
C VAL A 276 -11.46 6.02 10.62
N MET A 277 -10.26 5.65 10.16
CA MET A 277 -9.27 6.61 9.66
C MET A 277 -9.83 7.45 8.50
N VAL A 278 -10.44 6.79 7.50
CA VAL A 278 -11.00 7.44 6.31
C VAL A 278 -12.17 8.36 6.66
N VAL A 279 -13.12 7.88 7.48
CA VAL A 279 -14.29 8.64 7.94
C VAL A 279 -13.87 9.82 8.79
N THR A 280 -12.84 9.66 9.62
CA THR A 280 -12.34 10.73 10.50
C THR A 280 -11.83 11.90 9.68
N PHE A 281 -11.03 11.63 8.65
CA PHE A 281 -10.55 12.68 7.75
C PHE A 281 -11.69 13.29 6.93
N PHE A 282 -12.57 12.49 6.34
CA PHE A 282 -13.63 13.01 5.47
C PHE A 282 -14.68 13.86 6.23
N THR A 283 -15.04 13.45 7.45
CA THR A 283 -16.13 14.09 8.21
C THR A 283 -15.61 15.18 9.13
N PHE A 284 -14.55 14.86 9.88
CA PHE A 284 -14.02 15.77 10.91
C PHE A 284 -12.79 16.55 10.44
N HIS A 285 -12.29 16.28 9.23
CA HIS A 285 -11.13 16.97 8.66
C HIS A 285 -9.83 16.72 9.45
N TYR A 286 -9.78 15.71 10.32
CA TYR A 286 -8.59 15.35 11.09
C TYR A 286 -7.84 14.18 10.46
N GLY A 287 -6.50 14.28 10.44
CA GLY A 287 -5.62 13.25 9.90
C GLY A 287 -4.70 13.80 8.82
N LEU A 288 -4.06 12.90 8.07
CA LEU A 288 -3.20 13.26 6.95
C LEU A 288 -3.92 13.01 5.63
N HIS A 289 -3.91 14.00 4.74
CA HIS A 289 -4.52 13.88 3.41
C HIS A 289 -3.99 12.66 2.63
N ILE A 290 -2.67 12.42 2.67
CA ILE A 290 -2.07 11.26 2.02
C ILE A 290 -2.52 9.93 2.63
N MET A 291 -2.74 9.87 3.95
CA MET A 291 -3.25 8.65 4.60
C MET A 291 -4.71 8.40 4.24
N TYR A 292 -5.50 9.44 4.05
CA TYR A 292 -6.88 9.31 3.57
C TYR A 292 -6.92 8.77 2.13
N THR A 293 -6.22 9.41 1.19
CA THR A 293 -6.27 9.02 -0.23
C THR A 293 -5.70 7.62 -0.46
N ARG A 294 -4.59 7.26 0.21
CA ARG A 294 -3.97 5.93 0.11
C ARG A 294 -4.70 4.89 0.95
N GLY A 295 -5.23 5.29 2.10
CA GLY A 295 -6.03 4.45 2.99
C GLY A 295 -7.29 3.92 2.32
N LEU A 296 -7.90 4.67 1.41
CA LEU A 296 -9.00 4.20 0.58
C LEU A 296 -8.64 2.94 -0.22
N MET A 297 -7.45 2.87 -0.81
CA MET A 297 -7.01 1.68 -1.54
C MET A 297 -6.75 0.49 -0.63
N TYR A 298 -6.09 0.72 0.51
CA TYR A 298 -5.85 -0.35 1.48
C TYR A 298 -7.17 -0.87 2.05
N MET A 299 -8.15 0.01 2.22
CA MET A 299 -9.48 -0.37 2.66
C MET A 299 -10.22 -1.15 1.56
N MET A 300 -10.12 -0.75 0.28
CA MET A 300 -10.66 -1.56 -0.83
C MET A 300 -10.02 -2.94 -0.90
N LEU A 301 -8.72 -3.07 -0.66
CA LEU A 301 -8.04 -4.36 -0.53
C LEU A 301 -8.61 -5.20 0.62
N MET A 302 -8.84 -4.60 1.79
CA MET A 302 -9.46 -5.30 2.92
C MET A 302 -10.91 -5.70 2.63
N VAL A 303 -11.67 -4.85 1.93
CA VAL A 303 -13.01 -5.19 1.41
C VAL A 303 -12.91 -6.38 0.45
N SER A 304 -11.93 -6.40 -0.47
CA SER A 304 -11.71 -7.54 -1.37
C SER A 304 -11.42 -8.84 -0.62
N ILE A 305 -10.63 -8.77 0.44
CA ILE A 305 -10.25 -9.96 1.22
C ILE A 305 -11.45 -10.52 2.00
N ILE A 306 -12.40 -9.67 2.39
CA ILE A 306 -13.54 -10.04 3.24
C ILE A 306 -14.79 -10.39 2.41
N ALA A 307 -14.98 -9.76 1.25
CA ALA A 307 -16.11 -9.98 0.33
C ALA A 307 -16.12 -11.39 -0.28
#